data_AF-A0A2N3A322-F1
#
_entry.id   AF-A0A2N3A322-F1
#
_cell.length_a   1.000
_cell.length_b   1.000
_cell.length_c   1.000
_cell.angle_alpha   90.00
_cell.angle_beta   90.00
_cell.angle_gamma   90.00
#
_symmetry.space_group_name_H-M   'P 1'
#
loop_
_entity.id
_entity.type
_entity.pdbx_description
1 polymer ?
#
loop_
_entity_poly.entity_id
_entity_poly.type
_entity_poly.pdbx_seq_one_letter_code
_entity_poly.pdbx_strand_id
1 'polypeptide(L)'
;MVAGFDVDSYAKSEVTSISFFNKLSIHNNQVLIEMPFAKEIILNKEQKKQLQERVIVKIELVYTRFKTSEKFNQTELNKKRLLELKKLVPEVFDFPVWEYQLISQNNGNSREECSKMFHGFIITFRPLSTDAYAQQESDYVKQLVSNLSKIDSLAKDTTPKPYHIKTRWENGYVYDTIWGEEKKIDFYPPPPPNPYLASLKEDSTVLNAFSRNKNWTNFIVVTDATGSMSPYYTQVLTWLRQQLNNENARLFVFFNDGDRKPSDKKLLLETGGIYVTTERSYEMVSQTINKCISGGAGGGETKENDVEAMLLGLKHYPEAKNIVLIADNYEKMRDYEFMDKITIPVHIFLCGADRFINLQYLDLARVTKGSVHTKNEDIYNLYQLKEGEVVTIENRDYMLKNGVFTFYNSSKSILYN
;
A
#
# COMPACT_ATOMS: atom_id res chain seq x y z
N MET A 1 13.25 -25.72 -3.50
CA MET A 1 13.17 -24.56 -4.40
C MET A 1 11.77 -24.52 -4.98
N VAL A 2 11.02 -23.45 -4.71
CA VAL A 2 9.61 -23.33 -5.09
C VAL A 2 9.38 -21.91 -5.61
N ALA A 3 8.72 -21.80 -6.76
CA ALA A 3 8.19 -20.54 -7.29
C ALA A 3 6.74 -20.39 -6.81
N GLY A 4 6.39 -19.23 -6.24
CA GLY A 4 5.09 -18.94 -5.64
C GLY A 4 5.01 -19.30 -4.15
N PHE A 5 3.79 -19.59 -3.67
CA PHE A 5 3.55 -19.96 -2.28
C PHE A 5 4.31 -21.25 -1.88
N ASP A 6 5.34 -21.08 -1.06
CA ASP A 6 6.14 -22.15 -0.49
C ASP A 6 5.63 -22.56 0.90
N VAL A 7 4.69 -23.50 0.92
CA VAL A 7 4.09 -24.00 2.15
C VAL A 7 5.11 -24.52 3.18
N ASP A 8 6.26 -25.03 2.72
CA ASP A 8 7.27 -25.58 3.62
C ASP A 8 7.98 -24.48 4.41
N SER A 9 8.24 -23.33 3.78
CA SER A 9 8.82 -22.15 4.42
C SER A 9 7.90 -21.58 5.50
N TYR A 10 6.62 -21.35 5.16
CA TYR A 10 5.62 -20.84 6.11
C TYR A 10 5.39 -21.80 7.28
N ALA A 11 5.30 -23.11 7.04
CA ALA A 11 5.09 -24.09 8.11
C ALA A 11 6.26 -24.18 9.11
N LYS A 12 7.44 -23.63 8.77
CA LYS A 12 8.67 -23.61 9.57
C LYS A 12 9.05 -22.21 10.07
N SER A 13 8.19 -21.20 9.91
CA SER A 13 8.45 -19.85 10.39
C SER A 13 8.72 -19.80 11.89
N GLU A 14 9.32 -18.72 12.36
CA GLU A 14 9.57 -18.53 13.80
C GLU A 14 8.25 -18.57 14.59
N VAL A 15 8.31 -19.22 15.76
CA VAL A 15 7.13 -19.48 16.60
C VAL A 15 7.14 -18.53 17.77
N THR A 16 6.11 -17.69 17.85
CA THR A 16 5.83 -16.87 19.04
C THR A 16 5.06 -17.70 20.07
N SER A 17 5.56 -17.74 21.30
CA SER A 17 4.92 -18.45 22.40
C SER A 17 4.06 -17.51 23.23
N ILE A 18 2.80 -17.88 23.47
CA ILE A 18 1.86 -17.16 24.33
C ILE A 18 1.24 -18.12 25.36
N SER A 19 0.66 -17.59 26.43
CA SER A 19 -0.08 -18.42 27.40
C SER A 19 -1.36 -18.98 26.78
N PHE A 20 -2.24 -18.09 26.33
CA PHE A 20 -3.57 -18.42 25.84
C PHE A 20 -4.04 -17.34 24.87
N PHE A 21 -4.69 -17.74 23.77
CA PHE A 21 -5.35 -16.81 22.85
C PHE A 21 -6.80 -16.59 23.27
N ASN A 22 -7.16 -15.35 23.62
CA ASN A 22 -8.53 -14.99 23.96
C ASN A 22 -9.34 -14.60 22.71
N LYS A 23 -10.27 -15.48 22.30
CA LYS A 23 -11.18 -15.23 21.18
C LYS A 23 -12.02 -13.95 21.33
N LEU A 24 -12.28 -13.51 22.57
CA LEU A 24 -13.08 -12.31 22.85
C LEU A 24 -12.30 -11.00 22.67
N SER A 25 -10.98 -11.07 22.50
CA SER A 25 -10.10 -9.91 22.36
C SER A 25 -9.73 -9.60 20.91
N ILE A 26 -10.39 -10.21 19.92
CA ILE A 26 -10.13 -9.93 18.51
C ILE A 26 -10.61 -8.53 18.12
N HIS A 27 -9.91 -7.91 17.18
CA HIS A 27 -10.28 -6.61 16.64
C HIS A 27 -11.37 -6.72 15.56
N ASN A 28 -12.12 -5.64 15.33
CA ASN A 28 -13.22 -5.61 14.35
C ASN A 28 -12.76 -5.87 12.89
N ASN A 29 -11.47 -5.70 12.59
CA ASN A 29 -10.88 -6.01 11.30
C ASN A 29 -10.26 -7.42 11.24
N GLN A 30 -10.56 -8.29 12.20
CA GLN A 30 -10.07 -9.67 12.23
C GLN A 30 -11.20 -10.67 12.07
N VAL A 31 -10.90 -11.82 11.47
CA VAL A 31 -11.77 -12.99 11.46
C VAL A 31 -11.00 -14.24 11.89
N LEU A 32 -11.69 -15.14 12.57
CA LEU A 32 -11.13 -16.43 12.98
C LEU A 32 -11.55 -17.50 11.98
N ILE A 33 -10.60 -18.28 11.48
CA ILE A 33 -10.84 -19.51 10.72
C ILE A 33 -10.56 -20.67 11.66
N GLU A 34 -11.62 -21.31 12.15
CA GLU A 34 -11.52 -22.30 13.22
C GLU A 34 -11.21 -23.70 12.69
N MET A 35 -10.36 -24.41 13.43
CA MET A 35 -9.98 -25.78 13.17
C MET A 35 -10.04 -26.59 14.47
N PRO A 36 -10.34 -27.90 14.43
CA PRO A 36 -10.25 -28.73 15.61
C PRO A 36 -8.79 -28.92 16.08
N PHE A 37 -8.64 -29.23 17.37
CA PHE A 37 -7.38 -29.69 17.93
C PHE A 37 -6.78 -30.86 17.12
N ALA A 38 -5.50 -30.75 16.79
CA ALA A 38 -4.75 -31.73 16.00
C ALA A 38 -5.37 -32.10 14.62
N LYS A 39 -6.19 -31.23 14.04
CA LYS A 39 -6.79 -31.39 12.70
C LYS A 39 -6.56 -30.17 11.82
N GLU A 40 -6.66 -30.41 10.52
CA GLU A 40 -6.51 -29.45 9.43
C GLU A 40 -7.84 -28.96 8.84
N ILE A 41 -8.96 -29.51 9.31
CA ILE A 41 -10.28 -29.25 8.72
C ILE A 41 -10.77 -27.86 9.17
N ILE A 42 -11.11 -27.00 8.21
CA ILE A 42 -11.77 -25.72 8.46
C ILE A 42 -13.25 -25.96 8.79
N LEU A 43 -13.69 -25.44 9.94
CA LEU A 43 -15.06 -25.62 10.45
C LEU A 43 -16.04 -24.59 9.87
N ASN A 44 -15.58 -23.36 9.65
CA ASN A 44 -16.39 -22.19 9.31
C ASN A 44 -16.11 -21.68 7.89
N LYS A 45 -16.37 -22.54 6.90
CA LYS A 45 -16.08 -22.27 5.48
C LYS A 45 -16.89 -21.10 4.90
N GLU A 46 -18.00 -20.74 5.52
CA GLU A 46 -18.82 -19.58 5.17
C GLU A 46 -18.07 -18.24 5.24
N GLN A 47 -16.96 -18.18 6.00
CA GLN A 47 -16.08 -17.01 6.03
C GLN A 47 -15.34 -16.74 4.70
N LYS A 48 -15.40 -17.69 3.75
CA LYS A 48 -14.76 -17.58 2.43
C LYS A 48 -14.97 -16.20 1.81
N LYS A 49 -16.21 -15.72 1.73
CA LYS A 49 -16.56 -14.45 1.06
C LYS A 49 -15.71 -13.26 1.57
N GLN A 50 -15.57 -13.13 2.89
CA GLN A 50 -14.76 -12.06 3.49
C GLN A 50 -13.28 -12.15 3.13
N LEU A 51 -12.75 -13.37 2.95
CA LEU A 51 -11.37 -13.61 2.56
C LEU A 51 -11.12 -13.28 1.08
N GLN A 52 -12.14 -13.33 0.22
CA GLN A 52 -12.02 -13.01 -1.22
C GLN A 52 -12.21 -11.50 -1.48
N GLU A 53 -13.06 -10.84 -0.70
CA GLU A 53 -13.49 -9.46 -0.94
C GLU A 53 -12.63 -8.40 -0.22
N ARG A 54 -11.74 -8.81 0.70
CA ARG A 54 -10.99 -7.88 1.54
C ARG A 54 -9.49 -8.11 1.42
N VAL A 55 -8.72 -7.02 1.47
CA VAL A 55 -7.25 -7.10 1.54
C VAL A 55 -6.81 -7.71 2.86
N ILE A 56 -6.13 -8.85 2.80
CA ILE A 56 -5.51 -9.51 3.96
C ILE A 56 -4.11 -8.95 4.15
N VAL A 57 -3.83 -8.45 5.35
CA VAL A 57 -2.50 -7.88 5.69
C VAL A 57 -1.70 -8.81 6.61
N LYS A 58 -2.36 -9.69 7.37
CA LYS A 58 -1.67 -10.64 8.25
C LYS A 58 -2.46 -11.94 8.44
N ILE A 59 -1.76 -13.06 8.46
CA ILE A 59 -2.26 -14.40 8.76
C ILE A 59 -1.45 -14.98 9.92
N GLU A 60 -2.13 -15.35 11.01
CA GLU A 60 -1.49 -15.97 12.17
C GLU A 60 -2.06 -17.37 12.36
N LEU A 61 -1.21 -18.40 12.34
CA LEU A 61 -1.63 -19.77 12.63
C LEU A 61 -1.42 -20.06 14.11
N VAL A 62 -2.53 -20.21 14.84
CA VAL A 62 -2.54 -20.49 16.27
C VAL A 62 -2.73 -21.99 16.51
N TYR A 63 -1.90 -22.55 17.38
CA TYR A 63 -2.04 -23.92 17.87
C TYR A 63 -1.53 -24.05 19.31
N THR A 64 -1.78 -25.20 19.94
CA THR A 64 -1.27 -25.51 21.29
C THR A 64 0.03 -26.29 21.20
N ARG A 65 0.98 -26.02 22.09
CA ARG A 65 2.26 -26.73 22.17
C ARG A 65 2.09 -28.22 22.54
N PHE A 66 1.03 -28.56 23.28
CA PHE A 66 0.77 -29.91 23.75
C PHE A 66 0.66 -30.92 22.60
N LYS A 67 1.36 -32.03 22.76
CA LYS A 67 1.29 -33.22 21.89
C LYS A 67 1.22 -34.47 22.75
N THR A 68 0.27 -35.35 22.46
CA THR A 68 0.14 -36.63 23.19
C THR A 68 1.28 -37.60 22.86
N SER A 69 1.81 -37.53 21.63
CA SER A 69 2.93 -38.34 21.19
C SER A 69 4.13 -37.47 20.90
N GLU A 70 5.30 -37.84 21.39
CA GLU A 70 6.55 -37.14 21.09
C GLU A 70 6.88 -37.16 19.59
N LYS A 71 6.46 -38.22 18.89
CA LYS A 71 6.62 -38.42 17.43
C LYS A 71 5.70 -37.53 16.59
N PHE A 72 4.77 -36.81 17.20
CA PHE A 72 3.87 -35.93 16.48
C PHE A 72 4.65 -34.79 15.79
N ASN A 73 4.41 -34.62 14.49
CA ASN A 73 5.07 -33.61 13.67
C ASN A 73 4.15 -32.39 13.49
N GLN A 74 4.40 -31.35 14.27
CA GLN A 74 3.64 -30.10 14.21
C GLN A 74 3.80 -29.38 12.87
N THR A 75 5.01 -29.40 12.29
CA THR A 75 5.28 -28.76 11.00
C THR A 75 4.42 -29.37 9.89
N GLU A 76 4.30 -30.70 9.83
CA GLU A 76 3.44 -31.37 8.85
C GLU A 76 1.96 -31.04 9.04
N LEU A 77 1.48 -30.90 10.29
CA LEU A 77 0.12 -30.42 10.51
C LEU A 77 -0.06 -28.97 10.05
N ASN A 78 0.92 -28.09 10.31
CA ASN A 78 0.86 -26.71 9.85
C ASN A 78 0.80 -26.61 8.32
N LYS A 79 1.57 -27.44 7.60
CA LYS A 79 1.49 -27.53 6.13
C LYS A 79 0.09 -27.89 5.67
N LYS A 80 -0.50 -28.94 6.23
CA LYS A 80 -1.86 -29.38 5.89
C LYS A 80 -2.89 -28.29 6.14
N ARG A 81 -2.77 -27.56 7.25
CA ARG A 81 -3.66 -26.43 7.59
C ARG A 81 -3.55 -25.29 6.58
N LEU A 82 -2.33 -24.92 6.19
CA LEU A 82 -2.08 -23.91 5.16
C LEU A 82 -2.64 -24.34 3.80
N LEU A 83 -2.49 -25.61 3.42
CA LEU A 83 -3.05 -26.15 2.19
C LEU A 83 -4.59 -26.17 2.21
N GLU A 84 -5.21 -26.46 3.35
CA GLU A 84 -6.67 -26.37 3.49
C GLU A 84 -7.17 -24.92 3.40
N LEU A 85 -6.43 -23.95 3.94
CA LEU A 85 -6.75 -22.52 3.75
C LEU A 85 -6.58 -22.11 2.29
N LYS A 86 -5.50 -22.54 1.62
CA LYS A 86 -5.29 -22.31 0.18
C LYS A 86 -6.38 -22.95 -0.67
N LYS A 87 -6.86 -24.12 -0.31
CA LYS A 87 -7.98 -24.78 -0.99
C LYS A 87 -9.29 -24.00 -0.84
N LEU A 88 -9.49 -23.33 0.29
CA LEU A 88 -10.67 -22.50 0.53
C LEU A 88 -10.63 -21.20 -0.30
N VAL A 89 -9.46 -20.54 -0.34
CA VAL A 89 -9.21 -19.25 -1.01
C VAL A 89 -7.87 -19.23 -1.75
N PRO A 90 -7.77 -19.88 -2.93
CA PRO A 90 -6.50 -19.99 -3.66
C PRO A 90 -5.90 -18.63 -4.03
N GLU A 91 -6.75 -17.65 -4.35
CA GLU A 91 -6.37 -16.30 -4.77
C GLU A 91 -5.52 -15.53 -3.74
N VAL A 92 -5.70 -15.83 -2.44
CA VAL A 92 -4.91 -15.25 -1.33
C VAL A 92 -3.46 -15.74 -1.38
N PHE A 93 -3.23 -16.93 -1.94
CA PHE A 93 -1.91 -17.56 -2.02
C PHE A 93 -1.26 -17.41 -3.40
N ASP A 94 -2.01 -16.96 -4.40
CA ASP A 94 -1.46 -16.51 -5.69
C ASP A 94 -0.75 -15.16 -5.52
N PHE A 95 -1.15 -14.39 -4.50
CA PHE A 95 -0.59 -13.09 -4.15
C PHE A 95 -0.36 -13.00 -2.62
N PRO A 96 0.64 -13.71 -2.06
CA PRO A 96 0.88 -13.82 -0.62
C PRO A 96 1.57 -12.57 -0.05
N VAL A 97 0.87 -11.45 -0.14
CA VAL A 97 1.30 -10.12 0.30
C VAL A 97 1.05 -9.83 1.78
N TRP A 98 0.60 -10.84 2.50
CA TRP A 98 0.30 -10.77 3.92
C TRP A 98 1.50 -11.21 4.76
N GLU A 99 1.59 -10.64 5.96
CA GLU A 99 2.48 -11.12 7.01
C GLU A 99 2.05 -12.49 7.51
N TYR A 100 3.01 -13.32 7.91
CA TYR A 100 2.73 -14.63 8.49
C TYR A 100 3.42 -14.83 9.82
N GLN A 101 2.71 -15.46 10.77
CA GLN A 101 3.27 -15.80 12.08
C GLN A 101 2.72 -17.14 12.58
N LEU A 102 3.59 -17.93 13.21
CA LEU A 102 3.19 -19.09 13.99
C LEU A 102 3.03 -18.71 15.46
N ILE A 103 1.91 -19.08 16.06
CA ILE A 103 1.63 -18.82 17.48
C ILE A 103 1.37 -20.14 18.21
N SER A 104 2.17 -20.39 19.24
CA SER A 104 2.04 -21.57 20.10
C SER A 104 1.54 -21.18 21.48
N GLN A 105 0.41 -21.75 21.89
CA GLN A 105 -0.17 -21.58 23.22
C GLN A 105 0.38 -22.64 24.18
N ASN A 106 0.76 -22.24 25.40
CA ASN A 106 1.44 -23.13 26.36
C ASN A 106 0.70 -23.38 27.69
N ASN A 107 -0.50 -22.83 27.89
CA ASN A 107 -1.27 -23.02 29.14
C ASN A 107 -1.84 -24.45 29.30
N GLY A 108 -2.25 -25.11 28.22
CA GLY A 108 -2.83 -26.45 28.29
C GLY A 108 -1.79 -27.58 28.30
N ASN A 109 -2.02 -28.60 29.13
CA ASN A 109 -1.12 -29.76 29.30
C ASN A 109 -1.78 -31.12 29.00
N SER A 110 -3.06 -31.12 28.62
CA SER A 110 -3.84 -32.32 28.34
C SER A 110 -4.67 -32.15 27.07
N ARG A 111 -5.12 -33.28 26.50
CA ARG A 111 -6.03 -33.26 25.36
C ARG A 111 -7.33 -32.53 25.70
N GLU A 112 -7.85 -32.73 26.90
CA GLU A 112 -9.12 -32.13 27.30
C GLU A 112 -9.02 -30.60 27.37
N GLU A 113 -7.98 -30.08 28.02
CA GLU A 113 -7.70 -28.64 28.10
C GLU A 113 -7.41 -28.05 26.72
N CYS A 114 -6.47 -28.64 25.99
CA CYS A 114 -6.05 -28.11 24.71
C CYS A 114 -7.17 -28.18 23.68
N SER A 115 -8.07 -29.17 23.71
CA SER A 115 -9.20 -29.22 22.77
C SER A 115 -10.19 -28.07 22.90
N LYS A 116 -10.21 -27.39 24.05
CA LYS A 116 -11.06 -26.21 24.32
C LYS A 116 -10.37 -24.89 23.92
N MET A 117 -9.07 -24.91 23.64
CA MET A 117 -8.30 -23.74 23.20
C MET A 117 -8.51 -23.50 21.70
N PHE A 118 -8.19 -22.30 21.22
CA PHE A 118 -8.31 -21.97 19.80
C PHE A 118 -7.23 -22.66 18.96
N HIS A 119 -7.64 -23.25 17.83
CA HIS A 119 -6.75 -23.68 16.76
C HIS A 119 -7.28 -23.16 15.44
N GLY A 120 -6.38 -22.75 14.56
CA GLY A 120 -6.74 -22.23 13.25
C GLY A 120 -6.08 -20.89 12.98
N PHE A 121 -6.67 -20.10 12.10
CA PHE A 121 -6.07 -18.85 11.63
C PHE A 121 -6.76 -17.63 12.21
N ILE A 122 -5.96 -16.64 12.59
CA ILE A 122 -6.42 -15.26 12.74
C ILE A 122 -6.07 -14.57 11.43
N ILE A 123 -7.08 -14.07 10.73
CA ILE A 123 -6.90 -13.31 9.50
C ILE A 123 -7.17 -11.85 9.84
N THR A 124 -6.16 -11.01 9.70
CA THR A 124 -6.27 -9.57 9.88
C THR A 124 -6.38 -8.91 8.51
N PHE A 125 -7.45 -8.16 8.33
CA PHE A 125 -7.70 -7.39 7.13
C PHE A 125 -7.20 -5.96 7.28
N ARG A 126 -6.87 -5.34 6.15
CA ARG A 126 -6.90 -3.89 6.04
C ARG A 126 -8.29 -3.43 6.54
N PRO A 127 -8.37 -2.46 7.46
CA PRO A 127 -9.66 -1.98 7.93
C PRO A 127 -10.54 -1.59 6.74
N LEU A 128 -11.79 -2.02 6.75
CA LEU A 128 -12.74 -1.65 5.70
C LEU A 128 -12.92 -0.12 5.74
N SER A 129 -12.74 0.52 4.60
CA SER A 129 -13.24 1.87 4.40
C SER A 129 -14.77 1.79 4.39
N THR A 130 -15.40 1.97 5.55
CA THR A 130 -16.85 2.20 5.62
C THR A 130 -17.16 3.52 4.94
N ASP A 131 -18.41 3.80 4.54
CA ASP A 131 -18.77 5.12 4.01
C ASP A 131 -18.38 6.25 4.99
N ALA A 132 -18.43 5.99 6.30
CA ALA A 132 -17.98 6.91 7.33
C ALA A 132 -16.46 7.11 7.32
N TYR A 133 -15.66 6.04 7.21
CA TYR A 133 -14.20 6.17 7.10
C TYR A 133 -13.77 6.77 5.76
N ALA A 134 -14.41 6.38 4.65
CA ALA A 134 -14.19 6.98 3.33
C ALA A 134 -14.44 8.49 3.37
N GLN A 135 -15.52 8.91 4.06
CA GLN A 135 -15.81 10.32 4.26
C GLN A 135 -14.76 11.00 5.12
N GLN A 136 -14.37 10.41 6.25
CA GLN A 136 -13.32 10.97 7.11
C GLN A 136 -11.95 11.03 6.41
N GLU A 137 -11.62 10.05 5.57
CA GLU A 137 -10.42 10.04 4.72
C GLU A 137 -10.49 11.15 3.67
N SER A 138 -11.61 11.28 2.97
CA SER A 138 -11.88 12.39 2.04
C SER A 138 -11.74 13.75 2.75
N ASP A 139 -12.33 13.90 3.94
CA ASP A 139 -12.32 15.15 4.71
C ASP A 139 -10.90 15.47 5.21
N TYR A 140 -10.17 14.45 5.67
CA TYR A 140 -8.76 14.56 6.03
C TYR A 140 -7.91 15.06 4.85
N VAL A 141 -8.07 14.46 3.66
CA VAL A 141 -7.31 14.88 2.47
C VAL A 141 -7.73 16.29 2.04
N LYS A 142 -9.03 16.61 2.03
CA LYS A 142 -9.53 17.96 1.72
C LYS A 142 -8.94 19.01 2.66
N GLN A 143 -8.89 18.71 3.97
CA GLN A 143 -8.30 19.60 4.98
C GLN A 143 -6.80 19.79 4.72
N LEU A 144 -6.07 18.71 4.45
CA LEU A 144 -4.65 18.76 4.12
C LEU A 144 -4.38 19.64 2.88
N VAL A 145 -5.09 19.36 1.79
CA VAL A 145 -4.97 20.12 0.54
C VAL A 145 -5.27 21.60 0.78
N SER A 146 -6.36 21.89 1.51
CA SER A 146 -6.74 23.26 1.89
C SER A 146 -5.66 23.97 2.71
N ASN A 147 -5.06 23.28 3.70
CA ASN A 147 -3.99 23.82 4.52
C ASN A 147 -2.75 24.14 3.68
N LEU A 148 -2.35 23.23 2.78
CA LEU A 148 -1.23 23.45 1.88
C LEU A 148 -1.49 24.62 0.90
N SER A 149 -2.72 24.76 0.36
CA SER A 149 -3.10 25.92 -0.47
C SER A 149 -3.03 27.24 0.31
N LYS A 150 -3.48 27.26 1.58
CA LYS A 150 -3.38 28.43 2.45
C LYS A 150 -1.93 28.82 2.73
N ILE A 151 -1.05 27.84 2.96
CA ILE A 151 0.38 28.09 3.15
C ILE A 151 0.98 28.71 1.89
N ASP A 152 0.64 28.20 0.71
CA ASP A 152 1.16 28.75 -0.55
C ASP A 152 0.65 30.18 -0.79
N SER A 153 -0.63 30.43 -0.49
CA SER A 153 -1.22 31.78 -0.52
C SER A 153 -0.51 32.74 0.44
N LEU A 154 -0.18 32.29 1.67
CA LEU A 154 0.59 33.10 2.63
C LEU A 154 2.05 33.30 2.23
N ALA A 155 2.68 32.32 1.56
CA ALA A 155 4.05 32.44 1.09
C ALA A 155 4.17 33.42 -0.08
N LYS A 156 3.13 33.50 -0.92
CA LYS A 156 3.00 34.45 -2.02
C LYS A 156 2.41 35.81 -1.60
N ASP A 157 1.99 35.96 -0.34
CA ASP A 157 1.40 37.19 0.18
C ASP A 157 2.46 38.29 0.32
N THR A 158 2.44 39.25 -0.62
CA THR A 158 3.31 40.43 -0.62
C THR A 158 2.67 41.62 0.10
N THR A 159 1.49 41.47 0.70
CA THR A 159 0.83 42.58 1.38
C THR A 159 1.61 42.98 2.63
N PRO A 160 1.78 44.29 2.90
CA PRO A 160 2.40 44.74 4.14
C PRO A 160 1.60 44.21 5.34
N LYS A 161 2.23 43.35 6.14
CA LYS A 161 1.59 42.78 7.32
C LYS A 161 1.49 43.85 8.43
N PRO A 162 0.37 43.91 9.17
CA PRO A 162 0.29 44.77 10.34
C PRO A 162 1.37 44.36 11.34
N TYR A 163 2.06 45.34 11.88
CA TYR A 163 3.05 45.15 12.92
C TYR A 163 2.63 45.90 14.17
N HIS A 164 2.99 45.36 15.33
CA HIS A 164 2.82 46.04 16.60
C HIS A 164 4.18 46.48 17.10
N ILE A 165 4.32 47.78 17.35
CA ILE A 165 5.48 48.35 18.02
C ILE A 165 5.23 48.23 19.52
N LYS A 166 6.13 47.53 20.22
CA LYS A 166 6.18 47.56 21.68
C LYS A 166 7.45 48.30 22.11
N THR A 167 7.26 49.50 22.62
CA THR A 167 8.32 50.31 23.19
C THR A 167 8.67 49.78 24.58
N ARG A 168 9.95 49.47 24.83
CA ARG A 168 10.44 49.04 26.14
C ARG A 168 11.63 49.89 26.58
N TRP A 169 11.72 50.07 27.89
CA TRP A 169 12.83 50.73 28.54
C TRP A 169 13.79 49.69 29.08
N GLU A 170 15.07 49.77 28.69
CA GLU A 170 16.11 48.86 29.17
C GLU A 170 17.45 49.60 29.22
N ASN A 171 18.14 49.55 30.37
CA ASN A 171 19.46 50.18 30.58
C ASN A 171 19.58 51.66 30.14
N GLY A 172 18.52 52.46 30.35
CA GLY A 172 18.52 53.89 30.01
C GLY A 172 18.25 54.21 28.54
N TYR A 173 17.94 53.21 27.72
CA TYR A 173 17.57 53.38 26.31
C TYR A 173 16.11 52.94 26.05
N VAL A 174 15.49 53.60 25.08
CA VAL A 174 14.18 53.24 24.54
C VAL A 174 14.39 52.37 23.30
N TYR A 175 13.91 51.13 23.36
CA TYR A 175 13.92 50.21 22.23
C TYR A 175 12.50 49.96 21.75
N ASP A 176 12.28 50.11 20.45
CA ASP A 176 11.07 49.64 19.78
C ASP A 176 11.29 48.21 19.29
N THR A 177 10.49 47.26 19.76
CA THR A 177 10.46 45.91 19.20
C THR A 177 9.29 45.81 18.22
N ILE A 178 9.59 45.52 16.95
CA ILE A 178 8.60 45.30 15.91
C ILE A 178 8.23 43.82 15.91
N TRP A 179 6.97 43.49 16.20
CA TRP A 179 6.43 42.15 16.07
C TRP A 179 5.44 42.11 14.90
N GLY A 180 5.64 41.20 13.96
CA GLY A 180 4.60 40.81 13.00
C GLY A 180 3.70 39.75 13.63
N GLU A 181 2.39 39.79 13.37
CA GLU A 181 1.52 38.66 13.72
C GLU A 181 1.97 37.43 12.92
N GLU A 182 2.52 36.43 13.61
CA GLU A 182 2.85 35.15 13.01
C GLU A 182 1.58 34.28 12.94
N LYS A 183 0.98 34.18 11.74
CA LYS A 183 -0.10 33.20 11.50
C LYS A 183 0.50 31.80 11.61
N LYS A 184 0.34 31.15 12.77
CA LYS A 184 0.62 29.73 12.94
C LYS A 184 -0.38 28.92 12.12
N ILE A 185 0.05 28.37 11.00
CA ILE A 185 -0.68 27.29 10.31
C ILE A 185 -0.15 25.98 10.85
N ASP A 186 -1.04 25.15 11.38
CA ASP A 186 -0.68 23.78 11.74
C ASP A 186 -0.45 22.97 10.47
N PHE A 187 0.81 22.59 10.23
CA PHE A 187 1.24 21.90 9.02
C PHE A 187 0.69 20.47 8.95
N TYR A 188 0.39 19.89 10.11
CA TYR A 188 -0.09 18.53 10.22
C TYR A 188 -1.58 18.56 10.58
N PRO A 189 -2.48 18.15 9.67
CA PRO A 189 -3.85 17.85 10.10
C PRO A 189 -3.80 16.79 11.22
N PRO A 190 -4.85 16.72 12.06
CA PRO A 190 -4.95 15.69 13.09
C PRO A 190 -4.64 14.29 12.52
N PRO A 191 -4.15 13.34 13.34
CA PRO A 191 -3.87 11.99 12.86
C PRO A 191 -5.07 11.44 12.06
N PRO A 192 -4.82 10.67 10.99
CA PRO A 192 -5.90 10.10 10.20
C PRO A 192 -6.88 9.37 11.11
N PRO A 193 -8.17 9.34 10.75
CA PRO A 193 -9.21 8.69 11.57
C PRO A 193 -8.91 7.21 11.85
N ASN A 194 -8.11 6.59 11.00
CA ASN A 194 -7.75 5.18 11.06
C ASN A 194 -6.29 4.98 11.52
N PRO A 195 -6.03 4.24 12.61
CA PRO A 195 -4.67 3.92 13.08
C PRO A 195 -3.76 3.29 12.04
N TYR A 196 -4.31 2.51 11.09
CA TYR A 196 -3.54 1.96 9.97
C TYR A 196 -2.99 3.08 9.08
N LEU A 197 -3.84 4.03 8.67
CA LEU A 197 -3.41 5.20 7.89
C LEU A 197 -2.47 6.11 8.69
N ALA A 198 -2.65 6.20 10.01
CA ALA A 198 -1.72 6.91 10.87
C ALA A 198 -0.31 6.29 10.85
N SER A 199 -0.20 4.96 10.86
CA SER A 199 1.09 4.27 10.75
C SER A 199 1.77 4.49 9.40
N LEU A 200 0.99 4.65 8.33
CA LEU A 200 1.51 4.92 6.98
C LEU A 200 1.98 6.38 6.78
N LYS A 201 1.72 7.30 7.72
CA LYS A 201 2.26 8.67 7.64
C LYS A 201 3.79 8.73 7.69
N GLU A 202 4.44 7.70 8.24
CA GLU A 202 5.91 7.60 8.28
C GLU A 202 6.51 7.04 6.97
N ASP A 203 5.68 6.57 6.04
CA ASP A 203 6.15 6.20 4.72
C ASP A 203 6.57 7.47 3.96
N SER A 204 7.75 7.45 3.35
CA SER A 204 8.33 8.56 2.61
C SER A 204 8.67 8.19 1.16
N THR A 205 8.05 7.14 0.62
CA THR A 205 8.35 6.56 -0.69
C THR A 205 8.32 7.59 -1.81
N VAL A 206 7.25 8.37 -1.91
CA VAL A 206 7.08 9.34 -3.00
C VAL A 206 8.16 10.43 -2.93
N LEU A 207 8.37 11.04 -1.75
CA LEU A 207 9.40 12.07 -1.59
C LEU A 207 10.80 11.51 -1.83
N ASN A 208 11.11 10.34 -1.29
CA ASN A 208 12.41 9.70 -1.43
C ASN A 208 12.68 9.33 -2.89
N ALA A 209 11.73 8.68 -3.57
CA ALA A 209 11.87 8.30 -4.96
C ALA A 209 12.09 9.52 -5.86
N PHE A 210 11.31 10.60 -5.70
CA PHE A 210 11.58 11.84 -6.43
C PHE A 210 12.94 12.47 -6.09
N SER A 211 13.37 12.41 -4.82
CA SER A 211 14.66 12.98 -4.41
C SER A 211 15.85 12.24 -5.03
N ARG A 212 15.76 10.91 -5.20
CA ARG A 212 16.79 10.08 -5.82
C ARG A 212 16.77 10.18 -7.35
N ASN A 213 15.60 10.42 -7.94
CA ASN A 213 15.40 10.33 -9.38
C ASN A 213 15.06 11.69 -10.03
N LYS A 214 16.12 12.44 -10.39
CA LYS A 214 16.00 13.81 -10.93
C LYS A 214 16.14 13.92 -12.45
N ASN A 215 16.49 12.82 -13.12
CA ASN A 215 16.90 12.84 -14.53
C ASN A 215 15.76 12.62 -15.52
N TRP A 216 14.55 12.27 -15.05
CA TRP A 216 13.42 12.08 -15.94
C TRP A 216 12.89 13.42 -16.46
N THR A 217 12.60 13.45 -17.74
CA THR A 217 12.13 14.64 -18.45
C THR A 217 10.86 14.31 -19.24
N ASN A 218 10.05 15.34 -19.48
CA ASN A 218 8.83 15.25 -20.28
C ASN A 218 7.89 14.11 -19.88
N PHE A 219 7.58 14.00 -18.59
CA PHE A 219 6.79 12.91 -18.04
C PHE A 219 5.40 13.36 -17.62
N ILE A 220 4.47 12.41 -17.62
CA ILE A 220 3.16 12.58 -16.98
C ILE A 220 3.17 11.88 -15.62
N VAL A 221 2.44 12.45 -14.66
CA VAL A 221 2.29 11.87 -13.32
C VAL A 221 0.90 11.27 -13.22
N VAL A 222 0.83 9.97 -12.97
CA VAL A 222 -0.43 9.22 -12.81
C VAL A 222 -0.47 8.73 -11.38
N THR A 223 -1.53 9.04 -10.64
CA THR A 223 -1.61 8.79 -9.20
C THR A 223 -2.91 8.07 -8.87
N ASP A 224 -2.80 6.90 -8.26
CA ASP A 224 -3.91 6.25 -7.56
C ASP A 224 -4.42 7.20 -6.48
N ALA A 225 -5.70 7.57 -6.57
CA ALA A 225 -6.40 8.52 -5.72
C ALA A 225 -7.52 7.84 -4.87
N THR A 226 -7.34 6.57 -4.48
CA THR A 226 -8.21 5.81 -3.57
C THR A 226 -7.96 6.05 -2.07
N GLY A 227 -8.83 5.55 -1.18
CA GLY A 227 -8.72 5.80 0.27
C GLY A 227 -7.39 5.34 0.89
N SER A 228 -6.86 4.19 0.42
CA SER A 228 -5.60 3.61 0.90
C SER A 228 -4.37 4.49 0.61
N MET A 229 -4.44 5.30 -0.44
CA MET A 229 -3.36 6.17 -0.86
C MET A 229 -3.34 7.54 -0.14
N SER A 230 -4.32 7.77 0.76
CA SER A 230 -4.44 9.02 1.54
C SER A 230 -3.19 9.47 2.32
N PRO A 231 -2.34 8.60 2.89
CA PRO A 231 -1.10 9.03 3.54
C PRO A 231 -0.08 9.59 2.55
N TYR A 232 -0.11 9.13 1.30
CA TYR A 232 0.88 9.43 0.27
C TYR A 232 0.56 10.69 -0.54
N TYR A 233 -0.71 11.13 -0.62
CA TYR A 233 -1.07 12.39 -1.29
C TYR A 233 -0.32 13.60 -0.77
N THR A 234 -0.08 13.65 0.55
CA THR A 234 0.71 14.70 1.18
C THR A 234 2.07 14.84 0.51
N GLN A 235 2.70 13.70 0.22
CA GLN A 235 4.02 13.65 -0.40
C GLN A 235 3.97 14.10 -1.85
N VAL A 236 2.96 13.65 -2.60
CA VAL A 236 2.74 14.05 -4.00
C VAL A 236 2.57 15.57 -4.10
N LEU A 237 1.69 16.14 -3.27
CA LEU A 237 1.41 17.58 -3.25
C LEU A 237 2.61 18.40 -2.75
N THR A 238 3.34 17.89 -1.75
CA THR A 238 4.56 18.54 -1.24
C THR A 238 5.63 18.57 -2.31
N TRP A 239 5.87 17.45 -3.00
CA TRP A 239 6.80 17.38 -4.11
C TRP A 239 6.38 18.32 -5.23
N LEU A 240 5.11 18.29 -5.64
CA LEU A 240 4.60 19.16 -6.69
C LEU A 240 4.83 20.64 -6.37
N ARG A 241 4.58 21.05 -5.13
CA ARG A 241 4.84 22.43 -4.68
C ARG A 241 6.31 22.83 -4.85
N GLN A 242 7.24 21.91 -4.57
CA GLN A 242 8.67 22.13 -4.83
C GLN A 242 9.00 22.19 -6.33
N GLN A 243 8.18 21.55 -7.18
CA GLN A 243 8.34 21.48 -8.63
C GLN A 243 7.56 22.53 -9.41
N LEU A 244 6.91 23.52 -8.79
CA LEU A 244 6.13 24.54 -9.52
C LEU A 244 6.96 25.34 -10.55
N ASN A 245 8.29 25.32 -10.43
CA ASN A 245 9.23 25.90 -11.40
C ASN A 245 9.91 24.85 -12.30
N ASN A 246 9.56 23.56 -12.19
CA ASN A 246 10.13 22.47 -12.97
C ASN A 246 9.26 22.19 -14.20
N GLU A 247 9.88 22.19 -15.37
CA GLU A 247 9.19 21.97 -16.65
C GLU A 247 9.03 20.49 -17.02
N ASN A 248 9.63 19.56 -16.28
CA ASN A 248 9.67 18.15 -16.66
C ASN A 248 8.33 17.42 -16.50
N ALA A 249 7.53 17.77 -15.49
CA ALA A 249 6.18 17.23 -15.30
C ALA A 249 5.18 18.02 -16.16
N ARG A 250 4.51 17.35 -17.10
CA ARG A 250 3.67 17.99 -18.13
C ARG A 250 2.17 17.83 -17.92
N LEU A 251 1.74 16.74 -17.29
CA LEU A 251 0.34 16.39 -17.08
C LEU A 251 0.18 15.65 -15.76
N PHE A 252 -0.92 15.89 -15.05
CA PHE A 252 -1.30 15.14 -13.86
C PHE A 252 -2.61 14.40 -14.10
N VAL A 253 -2.64 13.13 -13.71
CA VAL A 253 -3.79 12.22 -13.84
C VAL A 253 -4.02 11.56 -12.49
N PHE A 254 -5.27 11.56 -12.05
CA PHE A 254 -5.71 10.92 -10.82
C PHE A 254 -6.81 9.91 -11.14
N PHE A 255 -6.84 8.76 -10.49
CA PHE A 255 -7.90 7.77 -10.70
C PHE A 255 -8.40 7.19 -9.38
N ASN A 256 -9.68 6.79 -9.31
CA ASN A 256 -10.30 6.24 -8.10
C ASN A 256 -11.05 4.91 -8.34
N ASP A 257 -10.77 4.26 -9.48
CA ASP A 257 -11.42 3.00 -9.88
C ASP A 257 -12.95 3.10 -10.03
N GLY A 258 -13.39 4.19 -10.68
CA GLY A 258 -14.69 4.26 -11.32
C GLY A 258 -15.79 5.00 -10.57
N ASP A 259 -15.49 5.96 -9.70
CA ASP A 259 -16.49 6.82 -9.03
C ASP A 259 -17.61 6.03 -8.31
N ARG A 260 -17.23 5.03 -7.49
CA ARG A 260 -18.15 4.09 -6.82
C ARG A 260 -19.00 3.24 -7.76
N LYS A 261 -18.58 3.09 -9.02
CA LYS A 261 -19.22 2.16 -9.96
C LYS A 261 -19.23 0.75 -9.33
N PRO A 262 -20.37 0.04 -9.36
CA PRO A 262 -20.44 -1.34 -8.89
C PRO A 262 -19.46 -2.26 -9.63
N SER A 263 -18.87 -3.23 -8.92
CA SER A 263 -17.93 -4.23 -9.42
C SER A 263 -18.30 -4.84 -10.77
N ASP A 264 -19.55 -5.25 -10.93
CA ASP A 264 -20.09 -5.92 -12.11
C ASP A 264 -20.17 -5.02 -13.35
N LYS A 265 -20.05 -3.71 -13.16
CA LYS A 265 -20.08 -2.70 -14.23
C LYS A 265 -18.69 -2.16 -14.58
N LYS A 266 -17.65 -2.52 -13.83
CA LYS A 266 -16.27 -2.07 -14.11
C LYS A 266 -15.65 -2.95 -15.18
N LEU A 267 -15.86 -2.53 -16.43
CA LEU A 267 -15.27 -3.15 -17.60
C LEU A 267 -13.81 -2.70 -17.75
N LEU A 268 -12.99 -3.61 -18.27
CA LEU A 268 -11.57 -3.35 -18.53
C LEU A 268 -11.41 -2.20 -19.52
N LEU A 269 -10.53 -1.25 -19.19
CA LEU A 269 -10.29 0.00 -19.92
C LEU A 269 -11.50 0.93 -20.06
N GLU A 270 -12.59 0.67 -19.34
CA GLU A 270 -13.82 1.48 -19.33
C GLU A 270 -14.35 1.66 -17.89
N THR A 271 -13.47 1.54 -16.90
CA THR A 271 -13.83 1.67 -15.48
C THR A 271 -14.13 3.13 -15.14
N GLY A 272 -13.44 4.10 -15.73
CA GLY A 272 -13.67 5.52 -15.51
C GLY A 272 -13.16 6.01 -14.15
N GLY A 273 -13.71 7.10 -13.63
CA GLY A 273 -13.18 7.71 -12.40
C GLY A 273 -11.76 8.24 -12.56
N ILE A 274 -11.43 8.73 -13.76
CA ILE A 274 -10.11 9.29 -14.10
C ILE A 274 -10.25 10.80 -14.32
N TYR A 275 -9.37 11.56 -13.69
CA TYR A 275 -9.41 13.01 -13.62
C TYR A 275 -8.07 13.57 -14.07
N VAL A 276 -8.09 14.41 -15.10
CA VAL A 276 -6.89 14.92 -15.77
C VAL A 276 -6.80 16.44 -15.60
N THR A 277 -5.61 16.95 -15.31
CA THR A 277 -5.31 18.39 -15.39
C THR A 277 -4.04 18.66 -16.19
N THR A 278 -4.18 19.54 -17.18
CA THR A 278 -3.08 20.10 -17.99
C THR A 278 -2.49 21.36 -17.36
N GLU A 279 -3.22 22.01 -16.45
CA GLU A 279 -2.71 23.17 -15.74
C GLU A 279 -1.79 22.73 -14.60
N ARG A 280 -0.58 23.30 -14.59
CA ARG A 280 0.51 22.94 -13.66
C ARG A 280 0.56 23.85 -12.43
N SER A 281 -0.57 24.46 -12.08
CA SER A 281 -0.70 25.24 -10.84
C SER A 281 -0.99 24.31 -9.67
N TYR A 282 -0.45 24.64 -8.50
CA TYR A 282 -0.72 23.89 -7.28
C TYR A 282 -2.23 23.84 -7.00
N GLU A 283 -2.91 24.95 -7.28
CA GLU A 283 -4.34 25.15 -7.14
C GLU A 283 -5.14 24.18 -8.02
N MET A 284 -4.84 24.07 -9.32
CA MET A 284 -5.60 23.16 -10.18
C MET A 284 -5.31 21.69 -9.90
N VAL A 285 -4.06 21.34 -9.59
CA VAL A 285 -3.76 19.95 -9.23
C VAL A 285 -4.49 19.56 -7.94
N SER A 286 -4.47 20.44 -6.94
CA SER A 286 -5.21 20.30 -5.68
C SER A 286 -6.72 20.16 -5.88
N GLN A 287 -7.32 20.94 -6.79
CA GLN A 287 -8.75 20.81 -7.10
C GLN A 287 -9.07 19.50 -7.82
N THR A 288 -8.21 19.09 -8.75
CA THR A 288 -8.40 17.87 -9.54
C THR A 288 -8.33 16.61 -8.67
N ILE A 289 -7.33 16.50 -7.78
CA ILE A 289 -7.24 15.37 -6.86
C ILE A 289 -8.42 15.34 -5.87
N ASN A 290 -8.86 16.50 -5.36
CA ASN A 290 -10.05 16.58 -4.48
C ASN A 290 -11.33 16.14 -5.19
N LYS A 291 -11.47 16.47 -6.49
CA LYS A 291 -12.60 16.03 -7.30
C LYS A 291 -12.57 14.51 -7.48
N CYS A 292 -11.40 13.95 -7.78
CA CYS A 292 -11.18 12.51 -7.88
C CYS A 292 -11.57 11.79 -6.59
N ILE A 293 -11.04 12.23 -5.45
CA ILE A 293 -11.36 11.66 -4.13
C ILE A 293 -12.86 11.77 -3.82
N SER A 294 -13.48 12.90 -4.19
CA SER A 294 -14.92 13.11 -3.96
C SER A 294 -15.81 12.23 -4.84
N GLY A 295 -15.29 11.74 -5.98
CA GLY A 295 -15.93 10.72 -6.80
C GLY A 295 -16.15 9.40 -6.03
N GLY A 296 -15.38 9.18 -4.97
CA GLY A 296 -15.52 8.07 -4.02
C GLY A 296 -14.58 6.90 -4.30
N ALA A 297 -14.59 5.92 -3.40
CA ALA A 297 -13.72 4.75 -3.49
C ALA A 297 -14.16 3.81 -4.62
N GLY A 298 -13.22 3.00 -5.10
CA GLY A 298 -13.37 1.94 -6.10
C GLY A 298 -14.26 0.77 -5.66
N GLY A 299 -15.42 1.01 -5.04
CA GLY A 299 -16.45 0.00 -4.81
C GLY A 299 -16.07 -1.19 -3.89
N GLY A 300 -14.95 -1.11 -3.16
CA GLY A 300 -14.54 -2.11 -2.17
C GLY A 300 -13.87 -3.37 -2.74
N GLU A 301 -13.33 -3.30 -3.96
CA GLU A 301 -12.55 -4.37 -4.58
C GLU A 301 -11.05 -4.19 -4.34
N THR A 302 -10.27 -5.23 -4.65
CA THR A 302 -8.80 -5.21 -4.53
C THR A 302 -8.09 -4.97 -5.87
N LYS A 303 -8.73 -4.16 -6.73
CA LYS A 303 -8.28 -3.91 -8.10
C LYS A 303 -8.50 -2.45 -8.51
N GLU A 304 -7.54 -1.92 -9.25
CA GLU A 304 -7.45 -0.52 -9.64
C GLU A 304 -7.27 -0.34 -11.16
N ASN A 305 -7.70 0.78 -11.73
CA ASN A 305 -7.68 1.03 -13.18
C ASN A 305 -6.43 1.78 -13.67
N ASP A 306 -5.24 1.36 -13.22
CA ASP A 306 -3.96 2.03 -13.49
C ASP A 306 -3.66 2.17 -14.99
N VAL A 307 -3.86 1.11 -15.79
CA VAL A 307 -3.53 1.12 -17.22
C VAL A 307 -4.51 1.99 -18.00
N GLU A 308 -5.81 1.96 -17.66
CA GLU A 308 -6.80 2.89 -18.22
C GLU A 308 -6.38 4.35 -17.99
N ALA A 309 -5.99 4.69 -16.76
CA ALA A 309 -5.55 6.03 -16.40
C ALA A 309 -4.28 6.47 -17.15
N MET A 310 -3.29 5.59 -17.27
CA MET A 310 -2.07 5.85 -18.04
C MET A 310 -2.36 6.08 -19.52
N LEU A 311 -3.19 5.23 -20.14
CA LEU A 311 -3.56 5.36 -21.55
C LEU A 311 -4.34 6.65 -21.81
N LEU A 312 -5.25 7.04 -20.91
CA LEU A 312 -5.95 8.31 -21.01
C LEU A 312 -4.99 9.49 -20.87
N GLY A 313 -4.03 9.42 -19.96
CA GLY A 313 -2.96 10.41 -19.83
C GLY A 313 -2.14 10.58 -21.12
N LEU A 314 -1.75 9.48 -21.75
CA LEU A 314 -1.04 9.50 -23.03
C LEU A 314 -1.90 10.06 -24.18
N LYS A 315 -3.21 9.84 -24.16
CA LYS A 315 -4.13 10.48 -25.12
C LYS A 315 -4.16 11.99 -24.96
N HIS A 316 -4.10 12.50 -23.73
CA HIS A 316 -4.06 13.94 -23.45
C HIS A 316 -2.68 14.57 -23.71
N TYR A 317 -1.59 13.82 -23.52
CA TYR A 317 -0.24 14.28 -23.78
C TYR A 317 0.60 13.23 -24.53
N PRO A 318 0.43 13.07 -25.86
CA PRO A 318 1.10 12.03 -26.64
C PRO A 318 2.61 12.17 -26.76
N GLU A 319 3.16 13.36 -26.48
CA GLU A 319 4.59 13.64 -26.52
C GLU A 319 5.35 13.17 -25.26
N ALA A 320 4.63 12.62 -24.27
CA ALA A 320 5.22 12.09 -23.05
C ALA A 320 6.37 11.10 -23.39
N LYS A 321 7.51 11.28 -22.71
CA LYS A 321 8.65 10.37 -22.84
C LYS A 321 8.69 9.33 -21.72
N ASN A 322 8.09 9.64 -20.58
CA ASN A 322 8.01 8.74 -19.43
C ASN A 322 6.66 8.92 -18.71
N ILE A 323 6.27 7.91 -17.95
CA ILE A 323 5.17 7.98 -16.98
C ILE A 323 5.78 7.79 -15.60
N VAL A 324 5.37 8.61 -14.64
CA VAL A 324 5.59 8.35 -13.21
C VAL A 324 4.25 7.90 -12.62
N LEU A 325 4.14 6.61 -12.31
CA LEU A 325 2.95 6.03 -11.67
C LEU A 325 3.17 5.98 -10.17
N ILE A 326 2.22 6.48 -9.38
CA ILE A 326 2.21 6.37 -7.92
C ILE A 326 1.04 5.48 -7.51
N ALA A 327 1.33 4.32 -6.93
CA ALA A 327 0.34 3.26 -6.72
C ALA A 327 0.51 2.52 -5.39
N ASP A 328 -0.56 1.88 -4.92
CA ASP A 328 -0.58 1.05 -3.71
C ASP A 328 -0.02 -0.35 -4.00
N ASN A 329 1.00 -0.75 -3.25
CA ASN A 329 1.59 -2.09 -3.36
C ASN A 329 0.59 -3.24 -3.11
N TYR A 330 -0.48 -3.00 -2.36
CA TYR A 330 -1.41 -4.07 -1.98
C TYR A 330 -2.54 -4.29 -2.99
N GLU A 331 -2.73 -3.39 -3.97
CA GLU A 331 -3.81 -3.45 -4.93
C GLU A 331 -3.32 -3.96 -6.30
N LYS A 332 -4.16 -4.76 -6.98
CA LYS A 332 -3.83 -5.30 -8.31
C LYS A 332 -4.31 -4.37 -9.41
N MET A 333 -3.64 -4.36 -10.56
CA MET A 333 -4.16 -3.72 -11.76
C MET A 333 -5.35 -4.52 -12.31
N ARG A 334 -6.50 -3.87 -12.43
CA ARG A 334 -7.69 -4.36 -13.14
C ARG A 334 -7.35 -4.65 -14.59
N ASP A 335 -6.68 -3.71 -15.23
CA ASP A 335 -6.34 -3.70 -16.65
C ASP A 335 -4.98 -4.35 -16.96
N TYR A 336 -4.52 -5.25 -16.09
CA TYR A 336 -3.20 -5.89 -16.18
C TYR A 336 -2.93 -6.55 -17.53
N GLU A 337 -3.93 -7.08 -18.22
CA GLU A 337 -3.71 -7.72 -19.53
C GLU A 337 -3.38 -6.73 -20.66
N PHE A 338 -3.49 -5.42 -20.41
CA PHE A 338 -3.32 -4.35 -21.40
C PHE A 338 -2.07 -3.49 -21.19
N MET A 339 -1.17 -3.83 -20.27
CA MET A 339 0.05 -3.05 -20.01
C MET A 339 0.97 -2.94 -21.24
N ASP A 340 0.91 -3.89 -22.16
CA ASP A 340 1.65 -3.87 -23.42
C ASP A 340 1.21 -2.75 -24.38
N LYS A 341 0.04 -2.15 -24.17
CA LYS A 341 -0.41 -0.95 -24.88
C LYS A 341 0.37 0.31 -24.51
N ILE A 342 1.10 0.29 -23.40
CA ILE A 342 1.94 1.41 -22.96
C ILE A 342 3.33 1.24 -23.57
N THR A 343 3.69 2.16 -24.46
CA THR A 343 4.90 2.06 -25.29
C THR A 343 6.08 2.89 -24.80
N ILE A 344 5.90 3.63 -23.70
CA ILE A 344 6.95 4.45 -23.07
C ILE A 344 7.25 3.96 -21.64
N PRO A 345 8.47 4.22 -21.10
CA PRO A 345 8.84 3.81 -19.75
C PRO A 345 7.86 4.26 -18.66
N VAL A 346 7.47 3.32 -17.80
CA VAL A 346 6.70 3.58 -16.58
C VAL A 346 7.58 3.41 -15.34
N HIS A 347 7.83 4.51 -14.64
CA HIS A 347 8.54 4.55 -13.38
C HIS A 347 7.54 4.52 -12.23
N ILE A 348 7.52 3.44 -11.46
CA ILE A 348 6.46 3.12 -10.50
C ILE A 348 6.95 3.43 -9.10
N PHE A 349 6.29 4.35 -8.41
CA PHE A 349 6.50 4.66 -7.00
C PHE A 349 5.53 3.83 -6.21
N LEU A 350 6.05 2.75 -5.62
CA LEU A 350 5.22 1.71 -5.05
C LEU A 350 5.11 1.90 -3.54
N CYS A 351 3.99 2.51 -3.14
CA CYS A 351 3.72 2.90 -1.76
C CYS A 351 3.37 1.68 -0.90
N GLY A 352 3.89 1.62 0.34
CA GLY A 352 3.68 0.47 1.23
C GLY A 352 4.45 -0.80 0.82
N ALA A 353 5.48 -0.65 -0.01
CA ALA A 353 6.39 -1.72 -0.44
C ALA A 353 7.53 -1.97 0.56
N ASP A 354 7.20 -2.18 1.84
CA ASP A 354 8.16 -2.37 2.93
C ASP A 354 8.67 -3.82 3.05
N ARG A 355 7.87 -4.80 2.61
CA ARG A 355 8.13 -6.22 2.84
C ARG A 355 8.16 -7.06 1.60
N PHE A 356 7.34 -6.71 0.61
CA PHE A 356 7.24 -7.41 -0.64
C PHE A 356 6.88 -6.39 -1.73
N ILE A 357 7.18 -6.75 -2.96
CA ILE A 357 6.76 -6.04 -4.15
C ILE A 357 5.62 -6.81 -4.81
N ASN A 358 4.57 -6.09 -5.18
CA ASN A 358 3.53 -6.61 -6.05
C ASN A 358 4.10 -6.90 -7.44
N LEU A 359 3.99 -8.17 -7.82
CA LEU A 359 4.57 -8.74 -9.04
C LEU A 359 4.06 -8.04 -10.30
N GLN A 360 2.80 -7.59 -10.32
CA GLN A 360 2.23 -6.94 -11.50
C GLN A 360 2.92 -5.61 -11.82
N TYR A 361 3.39 -4.87 -10.80
CA TYR A 361 4.15 -3.65 -11.02
C TYR A 361 5.60 -3.94 -11.48
N LEU A 362 6.20 -5.06 -11.05
CA LEU A 362 7.47 -5.51 -11.64
C LEU A 362 7.29 -5.85 -13.13
N ASP A 363 6.19 -6.54 -13.46
CA ASP A 363 5.85 -6.88 -14.84
C ASP A 363 5.59 -5.64 -15.69
N LEU A 364 4.84 -4.65 -15.18
CA LEU A 364 4.61 -3.36 -15.84
C LEU A 364 5.92 -2.63 -16.11
N ALA A 365 6.79 -2.47 -15.10
CA ALA A 365 8.10 -1.84 -15.28
C ALA A 365 8.97 -2.59 -16.30
N ARG A 366 8.94 -3.92 -16.28
CA ARG A 366 9.68 -4.76 -17.23
C ARG A 366 9.20 -4.57 -18.66
N VAL A 367 7.89 -4.69 -18.90
CA VAL A 367 7.28 -4.60 -20.24
C VAL A 367 7.47 -3.20 -20.83
N THR A 368 7.36 -2.17 -20.01
CA THR A 368 7.51 -0.77 -20.46
C THR A 368 8.96 -0.28 -20.47
N LYS A 369 9.93 -1.10 -20.03
CA LYS A 369 11.34 -0.72 -19.82
C LYS A 369 11.53 0.45 -18.84
N GLY A 370 10.62 0.56 -17.87
CA GLY A 370 10.70 1.49 -16.77
C GLY A 370 11.42 0.92 -15.55
N SER A 371 10.94 1.30 -14.36
CA SER A 371 11.56 0.94 -13.08
C SER A 371 10.54 0.94 -11.95
N VAL A 372 10.89 0.28 -10.83
CA VAL A 372 10.10 0.31 -9.59
C VAL A 372 10.90 1.01 -8.50
N HIS A 373 10.25 1.81 -7.67
CA HIS A 373 10.87 2.62 -6.63
C HIS A 373 10.14 2.41 -5.32
N THR A 374 10.85 1.93 -4.30
CA THR A 374 10.35 1.76 -2.93
C THR A 374 10.83 2.91 -2.05
N LYS A 375 10.49 2.85 -0.76
CA LYS A 375 11.01 3.78 0.24
C LYS A 375 12.55 3.88 0.22
N ASN A 376 13.24 2.75 0.03
CA ASN A 376 14.69 2.66 0.21
C ASN A 376 15.48 2.30 -1.06
N GLU A 377 14.83 1.71 -2.06
CA GLU A 377 15.52 1.10 -3.22
C GLU A 377 14.91 1.57 -4.56
N ASP A 378 15.75 1.67 -5.59
CA ASP A 378 15.35 1.94 -6.97
C ASP A 378 15.74 0.75 -7.87
N ILE A 379 14.75 0.09 -8.46
CA ILE A 379 14.90 -1.14 -9.23
C ILE A 379 14.79 -0.84 -10.72
N TYR A 380 15.94 -0.81 -11.38
CA TYR A 380 16.09 -0.55 -12.82
C TYR A 380 16.33 -1.82 -13.63
N ASN A 381 16.23 -1.70 -14.95
CA ASN A 381 16.68 -2.71 -15.92
C ASN A 381 16.01 -4.09 -15.79
N LEU A 382 14.81 -4.17 -15.20
CA LEU A 382 14.03 -5.41 -15.11
C LEU A 382 13.81 -6.03 -16.51
N TYR A 383 13.69 -5.22 -17.55
CA TYR A 383 13.55 -5.66 -18.95
C TYR A 383 14.74 -6.48 -19.48
N GLN A 384 15.89 -6.43 -18.82
CA GLN A 384 17.09 -7.19 -19.19
C GLN A 384 17.10 -8.60 -18.61
N LEU A 385 16.26 -8.88 -17.61
CA LEU A 385 16.18 -10.19 -16.97
C LEU A 385 15.69 -11.24 -17.97
N LYS A 386 16.33 -12.41 -17.93
CA LYS A 386 16.00 -13.58 -18.75
C LYS A 386 15.16 -14.56 -17.95
N GLU A 387 14.46 -15.42 -18.68
CA GLU A 387 13.66 -16.51 -18.12
C GLU A 387 14.50 -17.36 -17.15
N GLY A 388 14.01 -17.54 -15.93
CA GLY A 388 14.67 -18.25 -14.83
C GLY A 388 15.65 -17.42 -14.00
N GLU A 389 15.96 -16.18 -14.39
CA GLU A 389 16.80 -15.28 -13.58
C GLU A 389 16.03 -14.76 -12.35
N VAL A 390 16.79 -14.51 -11.28
CA VAL A 390 16.29 -14.07 -9.98
C VAL A 390 16.84 -12.68 -9.69
N VAL A 391 15.96 -11.78 -9.24
CA VAL A 391 16.32 -10.47 -8.69
C VAL A 391 15.93 -10.43 -7.21
N THR A 392 16.82 -9.89 -6.37
CA THR A 392 16.54 -9.67 -4.95
C THR A 392 16.17 -8.20 -4.75
N ILE A 393 15.03 -7.93 -4.12
CA ILE A 393 14.52 -6.58 -3.82
C ILE A 393 14.09 -6.56 -2.35
N GLU A 394 14.57 -5.58 -1.56
CA GLU A 394 14.24 -5.43 -0.13
C GLU A 394 14.37 -6.77 0.68
N ASN A 395 15.37 -7.59 0.34
CA ASN A 395 15.65 -8.92 0.90
C ASN A 395 14.73 -10.08 0.48
N ARG A 396 13.91 -9.91 -0.55
CA ARG A 396 13.12 -11.00 -1.14
C ARG A 396 13.53 -11.30 -2.57
N ASP A 397 13.51 -12.57 -2.93
CA ASP A 397 13.88 -13.04 -4.25
C ASP A 397 12.62 -13.16 -5.15
N TYR A 398 12.75 -12.69 -6.38
CA TYR A 398 11.73 -12.70 -7.42
C TYR A 398 12.31 -13.33 -8.69
N MET A 399 11.64 -14.33 -9.24
CA MET A 399 12.10 -15.03 -10.44
C MET A 399 11.21 -14.70 -11.62
N LEU A 400 11.81 -14.38 -12.76
CA LEU A 400 11.09 -14.26 -14.03
C LEU A 400 10.76 -15.67 -14.53
N LYS A 401 9.47 -15.99 -14.64
CA LYS A 401 8.99 -17.28 -15.12
C LYS A 401 7.82 -17.14 -16.09
N ASN A 402 7.91 -17.77 -17.25
CA ASN A 402 6.96 -17.65 -18.36
C ASN A 402 6.67 -16.19 -18.73
N GLY A 403 7.69 -15.34 -18.68
CA GLY A 403 7.56 -13.91 -18.98
C GLY A 403 6.86 -13.05 -17.92
N VAL A 404 6.52 -13.61 -16.75
CA VAL A 404 5.97 -12.84 -15.62
C VAL A 404 6.77 -13.09 -14.33
N PHE A 405 6.78 -12.14 -13.40
CA PHE A 405 7.45 -12.35 -12.12
C PHE A 405 6.67 -13.32 -11.22
N THR A 406 7.42 -14.10 -10.45
CA THR A 406 6.91 -15.00 -9.41
C THR A 406 7.75 -14.86 -8.15
N PHE A 407 7.13 -15.03 -6.97
CA PHE A 407 7.89 -15.13 -5.73
C PHE A 407 8.86 -16.31 -5.81
N TYR A 408 10.10 -16.12 -5.37
CA TYR A 408 11.12 -17.17 -5.37
C TYR A 408 11.64 -17.40 -3.96
N ASN A 409 11.59 -18.65 -3.50
CA ASN A 409 12.27 -19.04 -2.27
C ASN A 409 13.52 -19.85 -2.63
N SER A 410 14.68 -19.20 -2.55
CA SER A 410 15.95 -19.89 -2.54
C SER A 410 16.01 -20.75 -1.27
N SER A 411 16.15 -22.06 -1.44
CA SER A 411 16.45 -22.95 -0.32
C SER A 411 17.88 -22.65 0.11
N LYS A 412 18.09 -21.59 0.91
CA LYS A 412 19.38 -21.37 1.54
C LYS A 412 19.61 -22.54 2.48
N SER A 413 20.39 -23.51 2.03
CA SER A 413 20.96 -24.52 2.90
C SER A 413 21.77 -23.75 3.93
N ILE A 414 21.23 -23.67 5.15
CA ILE A 414 22.02 -23.25 6.29
C ILE A 414 23.00 -24.40 6.49
N LEU A 415 24.17 -24.29 5.86
CA LEU A 415 25.34 -25.04 6.28
C LEU A 415 25.67 -24.53 7.68
N TYR A 416 25.09 -25.18 8.68
CA TYR A 416 25.58 -25.08 10.05
C TYR A 416 26.99 -25.69 10.04
N ASN A 417 28.01 -24.83 10.16
CA ASN A 417 29.34 -25.25 10.59
C ASN A 417 29.37 -25.32 12.12
#